data_AF-A0A815WB25-F1
#
_entry.id   AF-A0A815WB25-F1
#
_cell.length_a   1.000
_cell.length_b   1.000
_cell.length_c   1.000
_cell.angle_alpha   90.00
_cell.angle_beta   90.00
_cell.angle_gamma   90.00
#
_symmetry.space_group_name_H-M   'P 1'
#
loop_
_entity.id
_entity.type
_entity.pdbx_description
1 polymer ?
#
loop_
_entity_poly.entity_id
_entity_poly.type
_entity_poly.pdbx_seq_one_letter_code
_entity_poly.pdbx_strand_id
1 'polypeptide(L)'
;MTSIHACCDGMFIGHALVSNFDDSNHMTLQLSESLLELKRFDGPNVLSRYLYLYHTQKYDLGETTKIVYESLQNRVQNESQRSPVSCQSFLFDQSIIDETAKLTDSILGNKTAGCGPASRSFPLALCHWIDDDDLFDISKKEATLTHHNRLAGEVAGIVNLICRSLLRNKTWQEAVQSAFLAPSLHDDVSAVCLRYGRSMSSNVNVHPAYAPRVLLEALQYVANSHNLTEALQNLNVKKNFYALPIIGVLLGARWGIPLEIFEDKLDDPRLKTIRDIANKFSREWSPENEIRSAHDKLKGFSGGCAPAQRSFPLGCCSWINENDLYQIVYNEANLTHFCPTAEQASGVVNLICRRLIKDDSWGAAVNNAFSTVPNLLVEIREIQT
;
A
#
# COMPACT_ATOMS: atom_id res chain seq x y z
N MET A 1 6.93 -8.29 -16.32
CA MET A 1 6.17 -7.83 -15.14
C MET A 1 6.85 -6.58 -14.63
N THR A 2 6.07 -5.55 -14.27
CA THR A 2 6.60 -4.31 -13.70
C THR A 2 7.06 -4.57 -12.27
N SER A 3 8.18 -3.98 -11.84
CA SER A 3 8.65 -4.14 -10.46
C SER A 3 7.73 -3.40 -9.48
N ILE A 4 7.63 -3.88 -8.24
CA ILE A 4 6.87 -3.20 -7.18
C ILE A 4 7.33 -1.75 -7.02
N HIS A 5 8.65 -1.51 -7.10
CA HIS A 5 9.21 -0.16 -7.08
C HIS A 5 8.63 0.73 -8.17
N ALA A 6 8.61 0.25 -9.42
CA ALA A 6 8.06 1.01 -10.53
C ALA A 6 6.54 1.21 -10.42
N CYS A 7 5.81 0.25 -9.82
CA CYS A 7 4.38 0.41 -9.52
C CYS A 7 4.13 1.46 -8.44
N CYS A 8 4.85 1.42 -7.31
CA CYS A 8 4.74 2.41 -6.24
C CYS A 8 5.03 3.83 -6.75
N ASP A 9 6.18 4.02 -7.41
CA ASP A 9 6.53 5.29 -8.05
C ASP A 9 5.46 5.70 -9.06
N GLY A 10 5.04 4.76 -9.90
CA GLY A 10 4.06 4.99 -10.94
C GLY A 10 2.72 5.46 -10.42
N MET A 11 2.22 4.91 -9.30
CA MET A 11 0.94 5.32 -8.71
C MET A 11 0.98 6.78 -8.27
N PHE A 12 2.07 7.18 -7.61
CA PHE A 12 2.29 8.53 -7.13
C PHE A 12 2.53 9.54 -8.27
N ILE A 13 3.39 9.20 -9.24
CA ILE A 13 3.66 10.04 -10.41
C ILE A 13 2.41 10.16 -11.28
N GLY A 14 1.72 9.04 -11.52
CA GLY A 14 0.48 8.99 -12.28
C GLY A 14 -0.59 9.85 -11.63
N HIS A 15 -0.81 9.70 -10.33
CA HIS A 15 -1.74 10.53 -9.57
C HIS A 15 -1.45 12.02 -9.78
N ALA A 16 -0.21 12.43 -9.54
CA ALA A 16 0.20 13.84 -9.61
C ALA A 16 0.12 14.44 -11.01
N LEU A 17 0.63 13.73 -12.02
CA LEU A 17 0.75 14.31 -13.35
C LEU A 17 -0.57 14.23 -14.13
N VAL A 18 -1.34 13.16 -13.96
CA VAL A 18 -2.64 12.99 -14.63
C VAL A 18 -3.69 13.93 -14.04
N SER A 19 -3.64 14.20 -12.72
CA SER A 19 -4.52 15.19 -12.09
C SER A 19 -3.98 16.63 -12.11
N ASN A 20 -2.78 16.85 -12.64
CA ASN A 20 -2.09 18.14 -12.64
C ASN A 20 -1.93 18.73 -11.22
N PHE A 21 -1.49 17.90 -10.28
CA PHE A 21 -1.24 18.25 -8.88
C PHE A 21 -2.45 18.88 -8.19
N ASP A 22 -3.63 18.28 -8.37
CA ASP A 22 -4.84 18.70 -7.66
C ASP A 22 -4.73 18.52 -6.13
N ASP A 23 -5.73 19.03 -5.40
CA ASP A 23 -5.81 18.99 -3.94
C ASP A 23 -5.66 17.57 -3.36
N SER A 24 -6.14 16.56 -4.08
CA SER A 24 -6.05 15.16 -3.67
C SER A 24 -4.59 14.68 -3.51
N ASN A 25 -3.63 15.28 -4.23
CA ASN A 25 -2.20 14.97 -4.07
C ASN A 25 -1.69 15.34 -2.68
N HIS A 26 -2.04 16.52 -2.20
CA HIS A 26 -1.58 16.95 -0.88
C HIS A 26 -2.17 16.08 0.23
N MET A 27 -3.45 15.71 0.12
CA MET A 27 -4.08 14.77 1.05
C MET A 27 -3.45 13.38 1.00
N THR A 28 -3.07 12.93 -0.20
CA THR A 28 -2.36 11.64 -0.38
C THR A 28 -1.02 11.66 0.34
N LEU A 29 -0.25 12.74 0.22
CA LEU A 29 1.03 12.89 0.91
C LEU A 29 0.86 12.90 2.44
N GLN A 30 -0.15 13.59 2.95
CA GLN A 30 -0.42 13.62 4.39
C GLN A 30 -0.87 12.26 4.95
N LEU A 31 -1.68 11.49 4.20
CA LEU A 31 -2.00 10.11 4.53
C LEU A 31 -0.74 9.24 4.53
N SER A 32 0.08 9.39 3.50
CA SER A 32 1.33 8.64 3.35
C SER A 32 2.27 8.84 4.53
N GLU A 33 2.48 10.08 4.96
CA GLU A 33 3.33 10.40 6.11
C GLU A 33 2.79 9.77 7.40
N SER A 34 1.47 9.88 7.64
CA SER A 34 0.83 9.25 8.81
C SER A 34 1.04 7.74 8.83
N LEU A 35 0.81 7.06 7.70
CA LEU A 35 0.95 5.61 7.57
C LEU A 35 2.41 5.16 7.76
N LEU A 36 3.36 5.88 7.17
CA LEU A 36 4.79 5.57 7.28
C LEU A 36 5.33 5.78 8.69
N GLU A 37 4.85 6.83 9.39
CA GLU A 37 5.26 7.15 10.76
C GLU A 37 4.65 6.20 11.78
N LEU A 38 3.35 5.93 11.69
CA LEU A 38 2.62 5.17 12.72
C LEU A 38 2.55 3.67 12.44
N LYS A 39 2.86 3.23 11.21
CA LYS A 39 2.74 1.84 10.75
C LYS A 39 1.36 1.23 11.04
N ARG A 40 0.32 2.08 11.01
CA ARG A 40 -1.10 1.75 11.15
C ARG A 40 -1.93 2.88 10.58
N PHE A 41 -3.19 2.60 10.23
CA PHE A 41 -4.15 3.66 9.94
C PHE A 41 -4.67 4.28 11.25
N ASP A 42 -4.53 5.60 11.37
CA ASP A 42 -4.99 6.39 12.52
C ASP A 42 -5.81 7.58 12.02
N GLY A 43 -7.14 7.40 11.99
CA GLY A 43 -8.08 8.38 11.43
C GLY A 43 -7.92 9.80 12.01
N PRO A 44 -7.88 9.96 13.34
CA PRO A 44 -7.59 11.24 13.99
C PRO A 44 -6.28 11.87 13.53
N ASN A 45 -5.19 11.09 13.46
CA ASN A 45 -3.90 11.61 13.01
C ASN A 45 -3.98 12.10 11.55
N VAL A 46 -4.55 11.29 10.65
CA VAL A 46 -4.71 11.63 9.23
C VAL A 46 -5.53 12.90 9.05
N LEU A 47 -6.69 13.00 9.70
CA LEU A 47 -7.54 14.17 9.58
C LEU A 47 -6.89 15.43 10.16
N SER A 48 -6.14 15.31 11.26
CA SER A 48 -5.43 16.45 11.87
C SER A 48 -4.43 17.07 10.89
N ARG A 49 -3.73 16.23 10.12
CA ARG A 49 -2.80 16.64 9.07
C ARG A 49 -3.53 17.32 7.90
N TYR A 50 -4.66 16.75 7.48
CA TYR A 50 -5.47 17.36 6.42
C TYR A 50 -5.99 18.74 6.81
N LEU A 51 -6.49 18.88 8.04
CA LEU A 51 -6.98 20.15 8.57
C LEU A 51 -5.87 21.18 8.71
N TYR A 52 -4.70 20.78 9.22
CA TYR A 52 -3.54 21.67 9.31
C TYR A 52 -3.12 22.20 7.94
N LEU A 53 -3.05 21.31 6.95
CA LEU A 53 -2.75 21.67 5.57
C LEU A 53 -3.81 22.64 5.01
N TYR A 54 -5.10 22.32 5.15
CA TYR A 54 -6.18 23.19 4.69
C TYR A 54 -6.16 24.56 5.38
N HIS A 55 -5.88 24.59 6.68
CA HIS A 55 -5.80 25.81 7.45
C HIS A 55 -4.66 26.72 6.97
N THR A 56 -3.50 26.15 6.66
CA THR A 56 -2.28 26.91 6.31
C THR A 56 -2.17 27.27 4.84
N GLN A 57 -2.68 26.42 3.93
CA GLN A 57 -2.45 26.56 2.48
C GLN A 57 -3.71 26.91 1.69
N LYS A 58 -4.92 26.76 2.28
CA LYS A 58 -6.20 27.18 1.69
C LYS A 58 -6.45 26.66 0.27
N TYR A 59 -6.10 25.40 0.01
CA TYR A 59 -6.40 24.74 -1.25
C TYR A 59 -7.90 24.63 -1.52
N ASP A 60 -8.25 24.58 -2.82
CA ASP A 60 -9.62 24.36 -3.27
C ASP A 60 -9.99 22.89 -3.04
N LEU A 61 -10.86 22.64 -2.07
CA LEU A 61 -11.35 21.31 -1.72
C LEU A 61 -12.76 21.12 -2.25
N GLY A 62 -13.09 19.88 -2.62
CA GLY A 62 -14.47 19.51 -2.92
C GLY A 62 -15.43 19.86 -1.76
N GLU A 63 -16.65 20.29 -2.12
CA GLU A 63 -17.65 20.87 -1.21
C GLU A 63 -17.87 20.06 0.08
N THR A 64 -18.02 18.73 -0.04
CA THR A 64 -18.19 17.84 1.12
C THR A 64 -17.02 17.92 2.09
N THR A 65 -15.78 17.80 1.59
CA THR A 65 -14.57 17.87 2.42
C THR A 65 -14.46 19.25 3.08
N LYS A 66 -14.73 20.31 2.30
CA LYS A 66 -14.68 21.69 2.78
C LYS A 66 -15.63 21.93 3.96
N ILE A 67 -16.89 21.49 3.86
CA ILE A 67 -17.88 21.66 4.94
C ILE A 67 -17.45 20.91 6.21
N VAL A 68 -16.93 19.69 6.10
CA VAL A 68 -16.39 18.96 7.27
C VAL A 68 -15.26 19.76 7.92
N TYR A 69 -14.35 20.31 7.11
CA TYR A 69 -13.18 21.01 7.61
C TYR A 69 -13.52 22.34 8.26
N GLU A 70 -14.39 23.13 7.64
CA GLU A 70 -14.89 24.38 8.22
C GLU A 70 -15.64 24.11 9.54
N SER A 71 -16.43 23.03 9.60
CA SER A 71 -17.15 22.63 10.82
C SER A 71 -16.20 22.27 11.96
N LEU A 72 -15.12 21.53 11.71
CA LEU A 72 -14.12 21.18 12.71
C LEU A 72 -13.23 22.37 13.09
N GLN A 73 -12.82 23.18 12.11
CA GLN A 73 -12.00 24.36 12.34
C GLN A 73 -12.71 25.37 13.26
N ASN A 74 -14.02 25.56 13.09
CA ASN A 74 -14.82 26.42 13.96
C ASN A 74 -14.83 25.93 15.42
N ARG A 75 -14.70 24.63 15.67
CA ARG A 75 -14.57 24.10 17.04
C ARG A 75 -13.25 24.50 17.69
N VAL A 76 -12.14 24.46 16.94
CA VAL A 76 -10.79 24.84 17.44
C VAL A 76 -10.67 26.34 17.68
N GLN A 77 -11.26 27.17 16.83
CA GLN A 77 -11.20 28.63 16.97
C GLN A 77 -11.90 29.14 18.23
N ASN A 78 -12.89 28.39 18.74
CA ASN A 78 -13.55 28.72 19.99
C ASN A 78 -12.69 28.37 21.23
N GLU A 79 -11.67 27.52 21.08
CA GLU A 79 -10.84 27.02 22.19
C GLU A 79 -9.45 27.67 22.24
N SER A 80 -8.92 28.15 21.11
CA SER A 80 -7.50 28.43 20.95
C SER A 80 -7.21 29.90 20.57
N GLN A 81 -7.14 30.79 21.56
CA GLN A 81 -6.71 32.19 21.33
C GLN A 81 -5.21 32.48 21.58
N ARG A 82 -4.33 31.50 21.91
CA ARG A 82 -2.99 31.85 22.45
C ARG A 82 -1.78 30.99 22.07
N SER A 83 -1.79 30.16 21.03
CA SER A 83 -0.57 29.39 20.67
C SER A 83 -0.41 29.18 19.16
N PRO A 84 0.83 28.99 18.67
CA PRO A 84 1.07 28.69 17.26
C PRO A 84 0.31 27.41 16.87
N VAL A 85 -0.42 27.50 15.76
CA VAL A 85 -1.24 26.40 15.23
C VAL A 85 -0.31 25.30 14.71
N SER A 86 -0.54 24.06 15.15
CA SER A 86 0.18 22.86 14.70
C SER A 86 -0.82 21.75 14.32
N CYS A 87 -0.35 20.63 13.74
CA CYS A 87 -1.23 19.46 13.50
C CYS A 87 -1.94 19.00 14.79
N GLN A 88 -1.25 19.07 15.93
CA GLN A 88 -1.81 18.68 17.22
C GLN A 88 -3.00 19.55 17.64
N SER A 89 -3.08 20.79 17.15
CA SER A 89 -4.20 21.70 17.38
C SER A 89 -5.49 21.24 16.66
N PHE A 90 -5.39 20.27 15.75
CA PHE A 90 -6.51 19.71 14.99
C PHE A 90 -6.74 18.22 15.28
N LEU A 91 -6.24 17.71 16.41
CA LEU A 91 -6.51 16.35 16.82
C LEU A 91 -7.89 16.27 17.47
N PHE A 92 -8.79 15.50 16.88
CA PHE A 92 -10.14 15.24 17.40
C PHE A 92 -10.34 13.76 17.65
N ASP A 93 -11.16 13.42 18.65
CA ASP A 93 -11.60 12.05 18.85
C ASP A 93 -12.39 11.54 17.64
N GLN A 94 -12.26 10.25 17.35
CA GLN A 94 -12.92 9.61 16.20
C GLN A 94 -14.45 9.84 16.21
N SER A 95 -15.09 9.84 17.37
CA SER A 95 -16.54 10.09 17.49
C SER A 95 -16.93 11.48 16.98
N ILE A 96 -16.13 12.52 17.27
CA ILE A 96 -16.37 13.89 16.80
C ILE A 96 -16.24 13.96 15.27
N ILE A 97 -15.27 13.25 14.72
CA ILE A 97 -15.04 13.16 13.28
C ILE A 97 -16.26 12.51 12.60
N ASP A 98 -16.68 11.35 13.11
CA ASP A 98 -17.80 10.58 12.57
C ASP A 98 -19.11 11.37 12.63
N GLU A 99 -19.39 12.03 13.76
CA GLU A 99 -20.55 12.90 13.93
C GLU A 99 -20.54 14.07 12.94
N THR A 100 -19.37 14.67 12.71
CA THR A 100 -19.24 15.81 11.80
C THR A 100 -19.42 15.39 10.35
N ALA A 101 -18.82 14.28 9.91
CA ALA A 101 -19.03 13.74 8.58
C ALA A 101 -20.51 13.37 8.33
N LYS A 102 -21.17 12.77 9.34
CA LYS A 102 -22.60 12.43 9.28
C LYS A 102 -23.49 13.67 9.20
N LEU A 103 -23.19 14.70 9.99
CA LEU A 103 -23.92 15.98 9.93
C LEU A 103 -23.77 16.63 8.56
N THR A 104 -22.55 16.65 8.00
CA THR A 104 -22.32 17.16 6.64
C THR A 104 -23.14 16.41 5.59
N ASP A 105 -23.21 15.08 5.67
CA ASP A 105 -24.04 14.29 4.76
C ASP A 105 -25.53 14.65 4.87
N SER A 106 -26.03 14.83 6.10
CA SER A 106 -27.39 15.30 6.32
C SER A 106 -27.64 16.71 5.75
N ILE A 107 -26.71 17.65 5.93
CA ILE A 107 -26.81 19.03 5.41
C ILE A 107 -26.87 19.03 3.87
N LEU A 108 -26.12 18.15 3.23
CA LEU A 108 -26.09 17.99 1.78
C LEU A 108 -27.19 17.07 1.24
N GLY A 109 -28.14 16.63 2.08
CA GLY A 109 -29.28 15.81 1.68
C GLY A 109 -28.89 14.38 1.27
N ASN A 110 -27.95 13.78 1.99
CA ASN A 110 -27.39 12.43 1.77
C ASN A 110 -26.62 12.29 0.44
N LYS A 111 -26.08 13.39 -0.08
CA LYS A 111 -25.40 13.46 -1.39
C LYS A 111 -23.88 13.50 -1.28
N THR A 112 -23.27 12.92 -0.24
CA THR A 112 -21.80 12.87 -0.12
C THR A 112 -21.18 11.63 -0.75
N ALA A 113 -21.79 11.04 -1.78
CA ALA A 113 -21.23 9.89 -2.52
C ALA A 113 -20.17 10.32 -3.56
N GLY A 114 -19.30 11.26 -3.20
CA GLY A 114 -18.23 11.79 -4.05
C GLY A 114 -17.00 10.89 -4.13
N CYS A 115 -16.22 11.01 -5.21
CA CYS A 115 -15.03 10.18 -5.47
C CYS A 115 -13.75 10.60 -4.72
N GLY A 116 -13.78 11.72 -3.97
CA GLY A 116 -12.61 12.28 -3.30
C GLY A 116 -11.79 11.26 -2.47
N PRO A 117 -12.41 10.39 -1.66
CA PRO A 117 -11.69 9.35 -0.94
C PRO A 117 -10.92 8.36 -1.84
N ALA A 118 -11.51 7.95 -2.95
CA ALA A 118 -10.87 7.01 -3.88
C ALA A 118 -9.67 7.64 -4.62
N SER A 119 -9.68 8.97 -4.82
CA SER A 119 -8.57 9.70 -5.41
C SER A 119 -7.33 9.80 -4.50
N ARG A 120 -7.48 9.68 -3.17
CA ARG A 120 -6.39 9.96 -2.22
C ARG A 120 -5.97 8.80 -1.31
N SER A 121 -6.76 7.74 -1.25
CA SER A 121 -6.57 6.66 -0.27
C SER A 121 -5.63 5.53 -0.73
N PHE A 122 -5.12 5.59 -1.96
CA PHE A 122 -4.23 4.55 -2.51
C PHE A 122 -2.96 4.24 -1.71
N PRO A 123 -2.38 5.15 -0.88
CA PRO A 123 -1.28 4.78 0.00
C PRO A 123 -1.59 3.61 0.94
N LEU A 124 -2.87 3.35 1.26
CA LEU A 124 -3.29 2.17 2.00
C LEU A 124 -2.94 0.87 1.26
N ALA A 125 -3.10 0.85 -0.06
CA ALA A 125 -2.74 -0.29 -0.89
C ALA A 125 -1.23 -0.57 -0.86
N LEU A 126 -0.40 0.44 -0.58
CA LEU A 126 1.06 0.33 -0.51
C LEU A 126 1.57 -0.17 0.85
N CYS A 127 0.72 -0.29 1.87
CA CYS A 127 1.12 -0.72 3.19
C CYS A 127 1.10 -2.25 3.32
N HIS A 128 2.19 -2.95 3.02
CA HIS A 128 2.24 -4.43 3.05
C HIS A 128 1.83 -5.07 4.40
N TRP A 129 1.99 -4.32 5.49
CA TRP A 129 1.59 -4.71 6.84
C TRP A 129 0.07 -4.57 7.11
N ILE A 130 -0.69 -3.93 6.23
CA ILE A 130 -2.16 -4.02 6.22
C ILE A 130 -2.53 -5.35 5.57
N ASP A 131 -3.25 -6.18 6.33
CA ASP A 131 -3.80 -7.43 5.82
C ASP A 131 -4.79 -7.17 4.67
N ASP A 132 -4.74 -8.03 3.66
CA ASP A 132 -5.57 -7.86 2.45
C ASP A 132 -7.07 -7.90 2.80
N ASP A 133 -7.46 -8.67 3.81
CA ASP A 133 -8.84 -8.77 4.31
C ASP A 133 -9.31 -7.47 5.01
N ASP A 134 -8.38 -6.73 5.62
CA ASP A 134 -8.68 -5.48 6.34
C ASP A 134 -8.64 -4.25 5.42
N LEU A 135 -7.95 -4.34 4.28
CA LEU A 135 -7.69 -3.20 3.39
C LEU A 135 -8.98 -2.50 2.93
N PHE A 136 -10.02 -3.28 2.62
CA PHE A 136 -11.30 -2.73 2.18
C PHE A 136 -11.98 -1.90 3.27
N ASP A 137 -12.04 -2.41 4.50
CA ASP A 137 -12.67 -1.72 5.62
C ASP A 137 -11.85 -0.53 6.13
N ILE A 138 -10.51 -0.62 6.11
CA ILE A 138 -9.65 0.53 6.40
C ILE A 138 -9.84 1.64 5.36
N SER A 139 -10.01 1.30 4.07
CA SER A 139 -10.31 2.28 3.02
C SER A 139 -11.65 2.98 3.26
N LYS A 140 -12.66 2.24 3.74
CA LYS A 140 -13.94 2.83 4.15
C LYS A 140 -13.78 3.77 5.35
N LYS A 141 -12.97 3.40 6.34
CA LYS A 141 -12.68 4.24 7.51
C LYS A 141 -11.94 5.53 7.13
N GLU A 142 -11.03 5.49 6.16
CA GLU A 142 -10.42 6.71 5.60
C GLU A 142 -11.48 7.58 4.93
N ALA A 143 -12.36 7.00 4.12
CA ALA A 143 -13.39 7.76 3.44
C ALA A 143 -14.32 8.49 4.42
N THR A 144 -14.70 7.83 5.53
CA THR A 144 -15.58 8.41 6.56
C THR A 144 -15.02 9.60 7.29
N LEU A 145 -13.71 9.89 7.17
CA LEU A 145 -13.12 11.14 7.69
C LEU A 145 -13.76 12.38 7.06
N THR A 146 -14.36 12.25 5.87
CA THR A 146 -14.95 13.38 5.13
C THR A 146 -16.29 13.03 4.46
N HIS A 147 -16.49 11.77 4.05
CA HIS A 147 -17.65 11.31 3.30
C HIS A 147 -18.35 10.22 4.10
N HIS A 148 -19.48 10.54 4.74
CA HIS A 148 -20.25 9.54 5.50
C HIS A 148 -20.93 8.50 4.60
N ASN A 149 -21.29 8.90 3.38
CA ASN A 149 -21.96 8.02 2.43
C ASN A 149 -21.12 6.78 2.09
N ARG A 150 -21.70 5.60 2.33
CA ARG A 150 -21.09 4.28 2.12
C ARG A 150 -20.48 4.07 0.73
N LEU A 151 -21.11 4.61 -0.32
CA LEU A 151 -20.64 4.43 -1.70
C LEU A 151 -19.23 5.01 -1.93
N ALA A 152 -18.91 6.13 -1.29
CA ALA A 152 -17.59 6.75 -1.41
C ALA A 152 -16.51 5.84 -0.81
N GLY A 153 -16.79 5.23 0.34
CA GLY A 153 -15.90 4.29 1.01
C GLY A 153 -15.73 2.97 0.24
N GLU A 154 -16.81 2.40 -0.29
CA GLU A 154 -16.72 1.16 -1.07
C GLU A 154 -15.92 1.36 -2.35
N VAL A 155 -16.12 2.46 -3.06
CA VAL A 155 -15.33 2.78 -4.27
C VAL A 155 -13.85 2.97 -3.94
N ALA A 156 -13.52 3.66 -2.85
CA ALA A 156 -12.14 3.77 -2.36
C ALA A 156 -11.53 2.39 -2.06
N GLY A 157 -12.29 1.53 -1.37
CA GLY A 157 -11.90 0.14 -1.10
C GLY A 157 -11.62 -0.66 -2.37
N ILE A 158 -12.50 -0.58 -3.38
CA ILE A 158 -12.30 -1.27 -4.66
C ILE A 158 -11.01 -0.80 -5.35
N VAL A 159 -10.78 0.51 -5.44
CA VAL A 159 -9.54 1.06 -6.05
C VAL A 159 -8.31 0.53 -5.33
N ASN A 160 -8.32 0.52 -3.99
CA ASN A 160 -7.19 0.05 -3.19
C ASN A 160 -6.95 -1.46 -3.32
N LEU A 161 -8.01 -2.27 -3.38
CA LEU A 161 -7.91 -3.71 -3.62
C LEU A 161 -7.34 -4.02 -5.02
N ILE A 162 -7.73 -3.27 -6.05
CA ILE A 162 -7.17 -3.41 -7.41
C ILE A 162 -5.68 -3.09 -7.38
N CYS A 163 -5.29 -1.96 -6.77
CA CYS A 163 -3.90 -1.55 -6.68
C CYS A 163 -3.05 -2.59 -5.92
N ARG A 164 -3.54 -3.08 -4.77
CA ARG A 164 -2.90 -4.15 -3.98
C ARG A 164 -2.74 -5.43 -4.80
N SER A 165 -3.75 -5.82 -5.56
CA SER A 165 -3.70 -7.02 -6.40
C SER A 165 -2.65 -6.89 -7.51
N LEU A 166 -2.55 -5.72 -8.14
CA LEU A 166 -1.54 -5.44 -9.17
C LEU A 166 -0.11 -5.45 -8.60
N LEU A 167 0.09 -4.90 -7.40
CA LEU A 167 1.38 -4.97 -6.69
C LEU A 167 1.78 -6.43 -6.38
N ARG A 168 0.80 -7.30 -6.14
CA ARG A 168 0.99 -8.76 -5.99
C ARG A 168 1.04 -9.51 -7.32
N ASN A 169 1.34 -8.83 -8.42
CA ASN A 169 1.50 -9.40 -9.77
C ASN A 169 0.25 -10.11 -10.33
N LYS A 170 -0.96 -9.79 -9.84
CA LYS A 170 -2.20 -10.26 -10.50
C LYS A 170 -2.35 -9.57 -11.85
N THR A 171 -2.97 -10.27 -12.80
CA THR A 171 -3.36 -9.64 -14.07
C THR A 171 -4.42 -8.57 -13.81
N TRP A 172 -4.57 -7.62 -14.73
CA TRP A 172 -5.62 -6.59 -14.64
C TRP A 172 -7.02 -7.20 -14.46
N GLN A 173 -7.34 -8.25 -15.21
CA GLN A 173 -8.65 -8.91 -15.12
C GLN A 173 -8.87 -9.55 -13.75
N GLU A 174 -7.89 -10.30 -13.23
CA GLU A 174 -7.97 -10.89 -11.90
C GLU A 174 -8.11 -9.82 -10.82
N ALA A 175 -7.31 -8.76 -10.88
CA ALA A 175 -7.32 -7.66 -9.91
C ALA A 175 -8.68 -6.95 -9.83
N VAL A 176 -9.29 -6.67 -10.99
CA VAL A 176 -10.64 -6.06 -11.05
C VAL A 176 -11.68 -7.05 -10.51
N GLN A 177 -11.68 -8.30 -10.98
CA GLN A 177 -12.66 -9.29 -10.56
C GLN A 177 -12.60 -9.57 -9.05
N SER A 178 -11.40 -9.76 -8.48
CA SER A 178 -11.23 -10.04 -7.06
C SER A 178 -11.65 -8.88 -6.17
N ALA A 179 -11.42 -7.63 -6.61
CA ALA A 179 -11.84 -6.46 -5.84
C ALA A 179 -13.36 -6.43 -5.64
N PHE A 180 -14.14 -6.80 -6.67
CA PHE A 180 -15.61 -6.84 -6.59
C PHE A 180 -16.17 -8.07 -5.84
N LEU A 181 -15.33 -8.98 -5.36
CA LEU A 181 -15.75 -10.04 -4.44
C LEU A 181 -15.82 -9.57 -2.97
N ALA A 182 -15.49 -8.30 -2.70
CA ALA A 182 -15.62 -7.71 -1.38
C ALA A 182 -17.06 -7.92 -0.83
N PRO A 183 -17.19 -8.25 0.47
CA PRO A 183 -18.49 -8.63 1.02
C PRO A 183 -19.47 -7.45 1.07
N SER A 184 -20.74 -7.76 0.77
CA SER A 184 -21.89 -6.88 0.99
C SER A 184 -21.92 -5.56 0.21
N LEU A 185 -21.25 -5.43 -0.94
CA LEU A 185 -21.26 -4.20 -1.76
C LEU A 185 -22.66 -3.66 -2.04
N HIS A 186 -22.80 -2.34 -2.01
CA HIS A 186 -24.04 -1.68 -2.42
C HIS A 186 -24.34 -1.94 -3.92
N ASP A 187 -25.61 -2.05 -4.29
CA ASP A 187 -26.06 -2.37 -5.65
C ASP A 187 -25.44 -1.48 -6.73
N ASP A 188 -25.39 -0.16 -6.50
CA ASP A 188 -24.73 0.78 -7.40
C ASP A 188 -23.23 0.50 -7.64
N VAL A 189 -22.50 0.04 -6.62
CA VAL A 189 -21.08 -0.34 -6.75
C VAL A 189 -20.99 -1.70 -7.46
N SER A 190 -21.80 -2.68 -7.08
CA SER A 190 -21.90 -3.98 -7.76
C SER A 190 -22.24 -3.84 -9.24
N ALA A 191 -23.10 -2.88 -9.59
CA ALA A 191 -23.49 -2.58 -10.96
C ALA A 191 -22.32 -2.06 -11.81
N VAL A 192 -21.28 -1.47 -11.20
CA VAL A 192 -20.05 -1.08 -11.92
C VAL A 192 -19.39 -2.32 -12.53
N CYS A 193 -19.25 -3.42 -11.77
CA CYS A 193 -18.67 -4.66 -12.28
C CYS A 193 -19.48 -5.25 -13.45
N LEU A 194 -20.81 -5.16 -13.39
CA LEU A 194 -21.70 -5.66 -14.45
C LEU A 194 -21.62 -4.81 -15.74
N ARG A 195 -21.34 -3.51 -15.60
CA ARG A 195 -21.20 -2.55 -16.71
C ARG A 195 -19.78 -2.45 -17.25
N TYR A 196 -18.80 -2.86 -16.46
CA TYR A 196 -17.41 -2.96 -16.89
C TYR A 196 -17.29 -3.85 -18.14
N GLY A 197 -16.56 -3.38 -19.16
CA GLY A 197 -16.47 -4.03 -20.47
C GLY A 197 -17.67 -3.80 -21.42
N ARG A 198 -18.71 -3.05 -21.01
CA ARG A 198 -19.84 -2.65 -21.87
C ARG A 198 -19.72 -1.19 -22.28
N SER A 199 -20.30 -0.85 -23.44
CA SER A 199 -20.39 0.56 -23.88
C SER A 199 -21.24 1.36 -22.90
N MET A 200 -20.75 2.52 -22.44
CA MET A 200 -21.53 3.41 -21.58
C MET A 200 -22.69 4.03 -22.35
N SER A 201 -23.92 3.82 -21.87
CA SER A 201 -25.05 4.63 -22.31
C SER A 201 -24.89 6.05 -21.80
N SER A 202 -24.94 7.04 -22.69
CA SER A 202 -24.70 8.47 -22.39
C SER A 202 -25.76 9.15 -21.50
N ASN A 203 -26.82 8.44 -21.08
CA ASN A 203 -28.05 9.08 -20.61
C ASN A 203 -28.30 8.99 -19.09
N VAL A 204 -27.29 8.71 -18.28
CA VAL A 204 -27.48 8.72 -16.82
C VAL A 204 -27.22 10.13 -16.28
N ASN A 205 -28.28 10.82 -15.87
CA ASN A 205 -28.21 12.14 -15.23
C ASN A 205 -27.72 12.03 -13.78
N VAL A 206 -26.43 11.75 -13.60
CA VAL A 206 -25.75 11.71 -12.30
C VAL A 206 -24.60 12.70 -12.28
N HIS A 207 -24.31 13.23 -11.09
CA HIS A 207 -23.21 14.18 -10.89
C HIS A 207 -21.88 13.59 -11.40
N PRO A 208 -21.01 14.35 -12.09
CA PRO A 208 -19.75 13.83 -12.63
C PRO A 208 -18.79 13.25 -11.57
N ALA A 209 -18.85 13.77 -10.34
CA ALA A 209 -18.05 13.30 -9.20
C ALA A 209 -18.67 12.09 -8.46
N TYR A 210 -19.81 11.56 -8.90
CA TYR A 210 -20.47 10.43 -8.25
C TYR A 210 -19.56 9.19 -8.27
N ALA A 211 -19.18 8.68 -7.11
CA ALA A 211 -18.08 7.72 -6.97
C ALA A 211 -18.22 6.47 -7.85
N PRO A 212 -19.39 5.77 -7.91
CA PRO A 212 -19.55 4.61 -8.80
C PRO A 212 -19.38 4.94 -10.28
N ARG A 213 -19.81 6.13 -10.72
CA ARG A 213 -19.61 6.59 -12.11
C ARG A 213 -18.13 6.82 -12.39
N VAL A 214 -17.45 7.54 -11.49
CA VAL A 214 -16.01 7.83 -11.62
C VAL A 214 -15.20 6.54 -11.66
N LEU A 215 -15.54 5.56 -10.81
CA LEU A 215 -14.93 4.23 -10.83
C LEU A 215 -15.13 3.53 -12.18
N LEU A 216 -16.36 3.47 -12.69
CA LEU A 216 -16.66 2.85 -13.98
C LEU A 216 -15.83 3.48 -15.11
N GLU A 217 -15.80 4.81 -15.16
CA GLU A 217 -15.04 5.56 -16.18
C GLU A 217 -13.54 5.28 -16.09
N ALA A 218 -12.97 5.27 -14.88
CA ALA A 218 -11.55 4.95 -14.68
C ALA A 218 -11.21 3.51 -15.09
N LEU A 219 -12.05 2.54 -14.70
CA LEU A 219 -11.85 1.13 -15.07
C LEU A 219 -11.94 0.92 -16.57
N GLN A 220 -12.93 1.52 -17.24
CA GLN A 220 -13.08 1.44 -18.69
C GLN A 220 -11.91 2.08 -19.42
N TYR A 221 -11.43 3.23 -18.93
CA TYR A 221 -10.28 3.91 -19.52
C TYR A 221 -9.04 3.01 -19.53
N VAL A 222 -8.69 2.46 -18.37
CA VAL A 222 -7.51 1.61 -18.21
C VAL A 222 -7.68 0.29 -18.96
N ALA A 223 -8.87 -0.31 -18.96
CA ALA A 223 -9.13 -1.56 -19.67
C ALA A 223 -9.02 -1.44 -21.19
N ASN A 224 -9.41 -0.30 -21.76
CA ASN A 224 -9.36 -0.05 -23.20
C ASN A 224 -7.99 0.42 -23.69
N SER A 225 -7.03 0.60 -22.80
CA SER A 225 -5.65 0.98 -23.15
C SER A 225 -4.76 -0.27 -23.20
N HIS A 226 -3.97 -0.45 -24.26
CA HIS A 226 -3.12 -1.64 -24.41
C HIS A 226 -1.78 -1.50 -23.70
N ASN A 227 -1.27 -0.26 -23.59
CA ASN A 227 -0.02 0.06 -22.92
C ASN A 227 -0.07 1.49 -22.34
N LEU A 228 0.94 1.82 -21.53
CA LEU A 228 1.03 3.12 -20.88
C LEU A 228 1.11 4.29 -21.87
N THR A 229 1.92 4.18 -22.92
CA THR A 229 2.12 5.25 -23.90
C THR A 229 0.81 5.64 -24.57
N GLU A 230 0.06 4.63 -25.05
CA GLU A 230 -1.28 4.83 -25.61
C GLU A 230 -2.23 5.45 -24.59
N ALA A 231 -2.21 4.95 -23.34
CA ALA A 231 -3.05 5.46 -22.28
C ALA A 231 -2.76 6.93 -21.93
N LEU A 232 -1.51 7.39 -22.01
CA LEU A 232 -1.17 8.79 -21.76
C LEU A 232 -1.51 9.67 -22.97
N GLN A 233 -1.31 9.18 -24.20
CA GLN A 233 -1.63 9.91 -25.42
C GLN A 233 -3.14 10.13 -25.61
N ASN A 234 -3.96 9.15 -25.20
CA ASN A 234 -5.42 9.22 -25.32
C ASN A 234 -6.11 9.95 -24.16
N LEU A 235 -5.34 10.49 -23.21
CA LEU A 235 -5.87 11.11 -22.01
C LEU A 235 -6.59 12.41 -22.35
N ASN A 236 -7.93 12.34 -22.42
CA ASN A 236 -8.77 13.50 -22.69
C ASN A 236 -9.29 14.12 -21.38
N VAL A 237 -8.54 15.09 -20.87
CA VAL A 237 -8.82 15.85 -19.63
C VAL A 237 -10.22 16.46 -19.61
N LYS A 238 -10.84 16.73 -20.77
CA LYS A 238 -12.14 17.42 -20.86
C LYS A 238 -13.37 16.53 -20.60
N LYS A 239 -13.23 15.20 -20.57
CA LYS A 239 -14.41 14.29 -20.53
C LYS A 239 -14.96 14.10 -19.12
N ASN A 240 -14.10 13.83 -18.13
CA ASN A 240 -14.44 13.84 -16.71
C ASN A 240 -13.16 14.01 -15.88
N PHE A 241 -12.90 15.22 -15.40
CA PHE A 241 -11.68 15.51 -14.64
C PHE A 241 -11.64 14.78 -13.29
N TYR A 242 -12.79 14.42 -12.70
CA TYR A 242 -12.84 13.69 -11.44
C TYR A 242 -12.25 12.28 -11.52
N ALA A 243 -12.22 11.67 -12.71
CA ALA A 243 -11.66 10.34 -12.91
C ALA A 243 -10.13 10.35 -13.06
N LEU A 244 -9.54 11.51 -13.40
CA LEU A 244 -8.12 11.63 -13.71
C LEU A 244 -7.19 11.16 -12.58
N PRO A 245 -7.41 11.54 -11.30
CA PRO A 245 -6.58 11.03 -10.20
C PRO A 245 -6.58 9.50 -10.13
N ILE A 246 -7.76 8.88 -10.21
CA ILE A 246 -7.93 7.43 -10.10
C ILE A 246 -7.35 6.73 -11.34
N ILE A 247 -7.52 7.30 -12.54
CA ILE A 247 -6.88 6.81 -13.76
C ILE A 247 -5.35 6.82 -13.58
N GLY A 248 -4.78 7.94 -13.13
CA GLY A 248 -3.34 8.06 -12.89
C GLY A 248 -2.80 7.00 -11.93
N VAL A 249 -3.49 6.79 -10.81
CA VAL A 249 -3.16 5.75 -9.83
C VAL A 249 -3.20 4.35 -10.48
N LEU A 250 -4.28 4.02 -11.19
CA LEU A 250 -4.45 2.68 -11.79
C LEU A 250 -3.47 2.41 -12.94
N LEU A 251 -3.14 3.42 -13.75
CA LEU A 251 -2.08 3.33 -14.76
C LEU A 251 -0.73 3.05 -14.11
N GLY A 252 -0.43 3.79 -13.03
CA GLY A 252 0.74 3.60 -12.20
C GLY A 252 0.85 2.21 -11.61
N ALA A 253 -0.22 1.70 -11.01
CA ALA A 253 -0.24 0.36 -10.42
C ALA A 253 -0.06 -0.72 -11.50
N ARG A 254 -0.68 -0.56 -12.68
CA ARG A 254 -0.69 -1.58 -13.73
C ARG A 254 0.61 -1.66 -14.52
N TRP A 255 1.19 -0.52 -14.87
CA TRP A 255 2.33 -0.46 -15.79
C TRP A 255 3.58 0.13 -15.17
N GLY A 256 3.47 0.80 -14.02
CA GLY A 256 4.47 1.78 -13.59
C GLY A 256 4.42 3.01 -14.49
N ILE A 257 4.89 4.15 -14.00
CA ILE A 257 5.01 5.37 -14.80
C ILE A 257 6.41 5.92 -14.59
N PRO A 258 7.32 5.76 -15.57
CA PRO A 258 8.65 6.34 -15.49
C PRO A 258 8.53 7.87 -15.59
N LEU A 259 9.21 8.58 -14.68
CA LEU A 259 9.17 10.03 -14.63
C LEU A 259 9.76 10.66 -15.91
N GLU A 260 10.68 9.93 -16.55
CA GLU A 260 11.39 10.34 -17.76
C GLU A 260 10.46 10.62 -18.95
N ILE A 261 9.22 10.12 -18.93
CA ILE A 261 8.21 10.45 -19.95
C ILE A 261 7.78 11.93 -19.84
N PHE A 262 8.02 12.58 -18.70
CA PHE A 262 7.63 13.97 -18.43
C PHE A 262 8.88 14.85 -18.26
N GLU A 263 9.66 14.96 -19.33
CA GLU A 263 10.93 15.70 -19.35
C GLU A 263 10.78 17.14 -18.82
N ASP A 264 9.66 17.82 -19.11
CA ASP A 264 9.37 19.18 -18.67
C ASP A 264 9.04 19.31 -17.17
N LYS A 265 8.92 18.19 -16.47
CA LYS A 265 8.56 18.11 -15.05
C LYS A 265 9.66 17.54 -14.16
N LEU A 266 10.79 17.10 -14.72
CA LEU A 266 11.86 16.44 -13.96
C LEU A 266 12.39 17.27 -12.79
N ASP A 267 12.43 18.60 -12.95
CA ASP A 267 12.93 19.54 -11.94
C ASP A 267 11.86 20.06 -10.97
N ASP A 268 10.61 19.56 -11.03
CA ASP A 268 9.54 20.00 -10.12
C ASP A 268 9.82 19.51 -8.68
N PRO A 269 10.00 20.41 -7.70
CA PRO A 269 10.30 20.03 -6.32
C PRO A 269 9.19 19.20 -5.66
N ARG A 270 7.94 19.30 -6.15
CA ARG A 270 6.83 18.48 -5.69
C ARG A 270 7.04 17.02 -6.07
N LEU A 271 7.54 16.74 -7.28
CA LEU A 271 7.84 15.39 -7.73
C LEU A 271 8.97 14.74 -6.94
N LYS A 272 9.96 15.53 -6.50
CA LYS A 272 10.98 15.03 -5.57
C LYS A 272 10.35 14.50 -4.27
N THR A 273 9.47 15.29 -3.65
CA THR A 273 8.77 14.89 -2.42
C THR A 273 7.92 13.64 -2.64
N ILE A 274 7.18 13.60 -3.75
CA ILE A 274 6.35 12.47 -4.15
C ILE A 274 7.19 11.20 -4.31
N ARG A 275 8.34 11.28 -5.01
CA ARG A 275 9.25 10.15 -5.19
C ARG A 275 9.89 9.70 -3.88
N ASP A 276 10.26 10.64 -3.01
CA ASP A 276 10.82 10.28 -1.70
C ASP A 276 9.81 9.48 -0.87
N ILE A 277 8.52 9.81 -0.93
CA ILE A 277 7.45 9.03 -0.29
C ILE A 277 7.23 7.68 -0.99
N ALA A 278 7.17 7.65 -2.32
CA ALA A 278 7.01 6.42 -3.08
C ALA A 278 8.16 5.42 -2.82
N ASN A 279 9.39 5.92 -2.75
CA ASN A 279 10.59 5.16 -2.39
C ASN A 279 10.52 4.60 -0.97
N LYS A 280 9.93 5.32 -0.01
CA LYS A 280 9.72 4.79 1.34
C LYS A 280 8.76 3.60 1.28
N PHE A 281 7.63 3.73 0.58
CA PHE A 281 6.71 2.61 0.41
C PHE A 281 7.32 1.43 -0.35
N SER A 282 8.07 1.65 -1.42
CA SER A 282 8.67 0.54 -2.18
C SER A 282 9.65 -0.29 -1.34
N ARG A 283 10.37 0.34 -0.40
CA ARG A 283 11.24 -0.36 0.56
C ARG A 283 10.46 -1.23 1.55
N GLU A 284 9.24 -0.85 1.90
CA GLU A 284 8.36 -1.65 2.75
C GLU A 284 8.04 -3.01 2.11
N TRP A 285 8.03 -3.10 0.79
CA TRP A 285 7.82 -4.34 0.03
C TRP A 285 9.11 -5.12 -0.26
N SER A 286 10.20 -4.82 0.44
CA SER A 286 11.42 -5.64 0.31
C SER A 286 11.15 -7.08 0.78
N PRO A 287 11.79 -8.10 0.17
CA PRO A 287 11.64 -9.48 0.62
C PRO A 287 11.90 -9.66 2.11
N GLU A 288 12.89 -8.94 2.66
CA GLU A 288 13.19 -8.97 4.09
C GLU A 288 11.98 -8.56 4.95
N ASN A 289 11.29 -7.48 4.57
CA ASN A 289 10.13 -6.99 5.31
C ASN A 289 8.92 -7.94 5.18
N GLU A 290 8.74 -8.60 4.02
CA GLU A 290 7.70 -9.61 3.86
C GLU A 290 7.95 -10.83 4.77
N ILE A 291 9.19 -11.30 4.81
CA ILE A 291 9.58 -12.46 5.64
C ILE A 291 9.47 -12.10 7.13
N ARG A 292 9.90 -10.90 7.52
CA ARG A 292 9.72 -10.38 8.88
C ARG A 292 8.24 -10.29 9.26
N SER A 293 7.39 -9.76 8.37
CA SER A 293 5.95 -9.69 8.60
C SER A 293 5.34 -11.09 8.78
N ALA A 294 5.77 -12.07 7.98
CA ALA A 294 5.33 -13.47 8.16
C ALA A 294 5.79 -14.04 9.51
N HIS A 295 7.01 -13.76 9.95
CA HIS A 295 7.53 -14.16 11.25
C HIS A 295 6.71 -13.56 12.41
N ASP A 296 6.38 -12.27 12.34
CA ASP A 296 5.59 -11.58 13.36
C ASP A 296 4.16 -12.14 13.44
N LYS A 297 3.54 -12.47 12.30
CA LYS A 297 2.22 -13.14 12.27
C LYS A 297 2.26 -14.51 12.93
N LEU A 298 3.37 -15.22 12.82
CA LEU A 298 3.63 -16.47 13.53
C LEU A 298 4.07 -16.26 14.99
N LYS A 299 4.03 -15.02 15.52
CA LYS A 299 4.43 -14.68 16.89
C LYS A 299 5.85 -15.13 17.22
N GLY A 300 6.74 -15.05 16.23
CA GLY A 300 8.12 -15.49 16.37
C GLY A 300 8.37 -16.97 16.07
N PHE A 301 7.32 -17.78 15.87
CA PHE A 301 7.43 -19.22 15.64
C PHE A 301 7.63 -19.59 14.16
N SER A 302 8.48 -18.85 13.44
CA SER A 302 8.86 -19.21 12.07
C SER A 302 10.08 -20.14 12.01
N GLY A 303 10.50 -20.72 13.14
CA GLY A 303 11.70 -21.54 13.30
C GLY A 303 11.63 -22.96 12.72
N GLY A 304 11.03 -23.13 11.53
CA GLY A 304 10.78 -24.45 10.93
C GLY A 304 12.03 -25.16 10.41
N CYS A 305 11.92 -26.46 10.11
CA CYS A 305 13.01 -27.27 9.54
C CYS A 305 13.16 -27.14 8.01
N ALA A 306 12.20 -26.50 7.33
CA ALA A 306 12.19 -26.39 5.88
C ALA A 306 13.46 -25.75 5.28
N PRO A 307 14.08 -24.72 5.89
CA PRO A 307 15.36 -24.17 5.43
C PRO A 307 16.49 -25.20 5.39
N ALA A 308 16.64 -26.02 6.44
CA ALA A 308 17.65 -27.06 6.46
C ALA A 308 17.40 -28.12 5.38
N GLN A 309 16.12 -28.50 5.21
CA GLN A 309 15.70 -29.51 4.22
C GLN A 309 15.90 -29.06 2.77
N ARG A 310 15.79 -27.77 2.46
CA ARG A 310 15.99 -27.28 1.08
C ARG A 310 17.43 -26.89 0.78
N SER A 311 18.17 -26.45 1.79
CA SER A 311 19.55 -25.97 1.62
C SER A 311 20.57 -27.09 1.59
N PHE A 312 20.26 -28.31 2.04
CA PHE A 312 21.20 -29.45 2.10
C PHE A 312 22.03 -29.70 0.81
N PRO A 313 21.53 -29.48 -0.42
CA PRO A 313 22.34 -29.68 -1.62
C PRO A 313 23.57 -28.77 -1.66
N LEU A 314 23.54 -27.61 -0.99
CA LEU A 314 24.70 -26.72 -0.84
C LEU A 314 25.83 -27.40 -0.05
N GLY A 315 25.48 -28.18 0.97
CA GLY A 315 26.38 -29.07 1.70
C GLY A 315 27.07 -30.10 0.81
N CYS A 316 26.51 -30.45 -0.34
CA CYS A 316 27.10 -31.41 -1.29
C CYS A 316 27.99 -30.75 -2.37
N CYS A 317 27.89 -29.44 -2.57
CA CYS A 317 28.58 -28.72 -3.65
C CYS A 317 30.08 -28.52 -3.37
N SER A 318 30.95 -29.43 -3.83
CA SER A 318 32.40 -29.41 -3.57
C SER A 318 33.13 -28.10 -3.94
N TRP A 319 32.59 -27.32 -4.88
CA TRP A 319 33.11 -26.03 -5.32
C TRP A 319 32.82 -24.88 -4.35
N ILE A 320 31.91 -25.05 -3.39
CA ILE A 320 31.68 -24.09 -2.31
C ILE A 320 32.77 -24.30 -1.25
N ASN A 321 33.52 -23.23 -0.95
CA ASN A 321 34.48 -23.21 0.14
C ASN A 321 33.77 -23.45 1.48
N GLU A 322 34.35 -24.29 2.32
CA GLU A 322 33.78 -24.64 3.62
C GLU A 322 33.61 -23.44 4.55
N ASN A 323 34.54 -22.47 4.49
CA ASN A 323 34.47 -21.24 5.27
C ASN A 323 33.31 -20.33 4.83
N ASP A 324 32.86 -20.46 3.58
CA ASP A 324 31.77 -19.67 3.02
C ASP A 324 30.41 -20.40 3.13
N LEU A 325 30.42 -21.74 3.28
CA LEU A 325 29.23 -22.57 3.26
C LEU A 325 28.20 -22.14 4.30
N TYR A 326 28.62 -21.84 5.52
CA TYR A 326 27.72 -21.36 6.57
C TYR A 326 27.01 -20.08 6.14
N GLN A 327 27.75 -19.07 5.67
CA GLN A 327 27.17 -17.78 5.29
C GLN A 327 26.23 -17.91 4.09
N ILE A 328 26.55 -18.77 3.13
CA ILE A 328 25.70 -19.04 1.97
C ILE A 328 24.38 -19.69 2.42
N VAL A 329 24.43 -20.70 3.29
CA VAL A 329 23.24 -21.38 3.81
C VAL A 329 22.43 -20.45 4.71
N TYR A 330 23.10 -19.62 5.51
CA TYR A 330 22.47 -18.58 6.33
C TYR A 330 21.66 -17.60 5.46
N ASN A 331 22.28 -17.10 4.38
CA ASN A 331 21.61 -16.23 3.42
C ASN A 331 20.45 -16.93 2.70
N GLU A 332 20.60 -18.21 2.37
CA GLU A 332 19.53 -19.03 1.79
C GLU A 332 18.34 -19.19 2.76
N ALA A 333 18.62 -19.47 4.04
CA ALA A 333 17.61 -19.59 5.08
C ALA A 333 16.79 -18.29 5.19
N ASN A 334 17.49 -17.15 5.18
CA ASN A 334 16.94 -15.79 5.22
C ASN A 334 16.05 -15.43 4.03
N LEU A 335 16.00 -16.22 2.96
CA LEU A 335 15.07 -15.99 1.85
C LEU A 335 13.61 -16.30 2.20
N THR A 336 13.36 -17.03 3.29
CA THR A 336 11.99 -17.44 3.67
C THR A 336 11.73 -17.45 5.16
N HIS A 337 12.75 -17.34 6.00
CA HIS A 337 12.61 -17.35 7.46
C HIS A 337 13.30 -16.10 8.01
N PHE A 338 12.70 -15.51 9.05
CA PHE A 338 13.31 -14.42 9.81
C PHE A 338 13.48 -14.91 11.25
N CYS A 339 14.30 -15.93 11.45
CA CYS A 339 14.44 -16.61 12.73
C CYS A 339 15.87 -17.14 12.86
N PRO A 340 16.68 -16.57 13.77
CA PRO A 340 18.06 -16.97 13.95
C PRO A 340 18.23 -18.47 14.21
N THR A 341 17.26 -19.12 14.87
CA THR A 341 17.28 -20.56 15.11
C THR A 341 17.21 -21.37 13.81
N ALA A 342 16.32 -21.01 12.89
CA ALA A 342 16.19 -21.73 11.61
C ALA A 342 17.43 -21.53 10.73
N GLU A 343 17.98 -20.32 10.73
CA GLU A 343 19.18 -19.95 9.99
C GLU A 343 20.41 -20.74 10.48
N GLN A 344 20.65 -20.71 11.79
CA GLN A 344 21.78 -21.43 12.41
C GLN A 344 21.63 -22.94 12.30
N ALA A 345 20.43 -23.49 12.53
CA ALA A 345 20.18 -24.93 12.39
C ALA A 345 20.45 -25.41 10.96
N SER A 346 20.06 -24.62 9.94
CA SER A 346 20.34 -24.93 8.54
C SER A 346 21.84 -24.96 8.25
N GLY A 347 22.56 -23.96 8.77
CA GLY A 347 24.02 -23.89 8.66
C GLY A 347 24.71 -25.11 9.27
N VAL A 348 24.33 -25.48 10.49
CA VAL A 348 24.86 -26.67 11.19
C VAL A 348 24.60 -27.94 10.40
N VAL A 349 23.36 -28.17 9.94
CA VAL A 349 23.00 -29.37 9.17
C VAL A 349 23.83 -29.48 7.89
N ASN A 350 23.99 -28.38 7.15
CA ASN A 350 24.78 -28.37 5.92
C ASN A 350 26.27 -28.64 6.16
N LEU A 351 26.84 -28.09 7.23
CA LEU A 351 28.22 -28.37 7.63
C LEU A 351 28.39 -29.84 8.01
N ILE A 352 27.46 -30.43 8.77
CA ILE A 352 27.47 -31.87 9.10
C ILE A 352 27.46 -32.69 7.81
N CYS A 353 26.53 -32.42 6.89
CA CYS A 353 26.45 -33.12 5.60
C CYS A 353 27.77 -33.01 4.82
N ARG A 354 28.37 -31.81 4.72
CA ARG A 354 29.65 -31.59 4.04
C ARG A 354 30.76 -32.45 4.64
N ARG A 355 30.84 -32.54 5.97
CA ARG A 355 31.86 -33.33 6.67
C ARG A 355 31.66 -34.82 6.46
N LEU A 356 30.43 -35.30 6.55
CA LEU A 356 30.11 -36.72 6.29
C LEU A 356 30.45 -37.13 4.85
N ILE A 357 30.22 -36.25 3.87
CA ILE A 357 30.61 -36.48 2.46
C ILE A 357 32.15 -36.53 2.29
N LYS A 358 32.89 -35.88 3.19
CA LYS A 358 34.36 -35.91 3.26
C LYS A 358 34.89 -37.05 4.16
N ASP A 359 34.05 -38.03 4.48
CA ASP A 359 34.37 -39.21 5.28
C ASP A 359 34.73 -38.93 6.76
N ASP A 360 34.32 -37.78 7.33
CA ASP A 360 34.40 -37.58 8.78
C ASP A 360 33.48 -38.58 9.52
N SER A 361 33.92 -39.05 10.68
CA SER A 361 33.00 -39.77 11.60
C SER A 361 31.85 -38.85 12.05
N TRP A 362 30.69 -39.43 12.38
CA TRP A 362 29.54 -38.65 12.86
C TRP A 362 29.89 -37.67 14.00
N GLY A 363 30.61 -38.14 15.03
CA GLY A 363 31.00 -37.29 16.16
C GLY A 363 31.95 -36.15 15.76
N ALA A 364 32.88 -36.40 14.85
CA ALA A 364 33.76 -35.36 14.32
C ALA A 364 32.99 -34.32 13.49
N ALA A 365 32.09 -34.79 12.61
CA ALA A 365 31.25 -33.95 11.77
C ALA A 365 30.37 -33.01 12.61
N VAL A 366 29.70 -33.53 13.64
CA VAL A 366 28.87 -32.74 14.57
C VAL A 366 29.72 -31.72 15.31
N ASN A 367 30.78 -32.13 16.01
CA ASN A 367 31.59 -31.21 16.80
C ASN A 367 32.22 -30.09 15.95
N ASN A 368 32.74 -30.43 14.77
CA ASN A 368 33.30 -29.45 13.84
C ASN A 368 32.22 -28.45 13.38
N ALA A 369 31.05 -28.93 12.94
CA ALA A 369 29.96 -28.06 12.50
C ALA A 369 29.54 -27.07 13.59
N PHE A 370 29.33 -27.54 14.82
CA PHE A 370 28.92 -26.69 15.95
C PHE A 370 29.99 -25.66 16.33
N SER A 371 31.28 -26.02 16.24
CA SER A 371 32.39 -25.09 16.51
C SER A 371 32.60 -24.04 15.41
N THR A 372 32.13 -24.31 14.19
CA THR A 372 32.30 -23.42 13.04
C THR A 372 31.29 -22.26 13.05
N VAL A 373 30.10 -22.48 13.63
CA VAL A 373 29.04 -21.47 13.65
C VAL A 373 29.28 -20.44 14.76
N PRO A 374 29.50 -19.15 14.43
CA PRO A 374 29.75 -18.13 15.43
C PRO A 374 28.48 -17.84 16.24
N ASN A 375 28.64 -17.62 17.54
CA ASN A 375 27.55 -17.23 18.45
C ASN A 375 26.32 -18.14 18.38
N LEU A 376 26.55 -19.46 18.26
CA LEU A 376 25.48 -20.45 18.21
C LEU A 376 24.54 -20.28 19.42
N LEU A 377 23.24 -20.19 19.15
CA LEU A 377 22.19 -20.04 20.16
C LEU A 377 22.23 -21.18 21.17
N VAL A 378 21.86 -20.87 22.41
CA VAL A 378 21.90 -21.83 23.53
C VAL A 378 21.02 -23.03 23.23
N GLU A 379 19.83 -22.79 22.68
CA GLU A 379 18.85 -23.81 22.32
C GLU A 379 19.39 -24.77 21.27
N ILE A 380 20.27 -24.30 20.37
CA ILE A 380 20.91 -25.19 19.39
C ILE A 380 22.06 -25.96 20.04
N ARG A 381 22.87 -25.31 20.90
CA ARG A 381 23.95 -25.99 21.64
C ARG A 381 23.43 -27.14 22.49
N GLU A 382 22.26 -26.99 23.09
CA GLU A 382 21.62 -28.04 23.90
C GLU A 382 21.25 -29.29 23.08
N ILE A 383 21.11 -29.18 21.74
CA ILE A 383 20.89 -30.34 20.86
C ILE A 383 22.18 -31.15 20.66
N GLN A 384 23.36 -30.56 20.88
CA GLN A 384 24.64 -31.24 20.70
C GLN A 384 24.89 -32.34 21.74
N THR A 385 24.34 -32.17 22.95
CA THR A 385 24.48 -33.10 24.09
C THR A 385 23.44 -34.20 24.02
#